data_AF-A0A935FCB0-F1
#
_entry.id   AF-A0A935FCB0-F1
#
_cell.length_a   1.000
_cell.length_b   1.000
_cell.length_c   1.000
_cell.angle_alpha   90.00
_cell.angle_beta   90.00
_cell.angle_gamma   90.00
#
_symmetry.space_group_name_H-M   'P 1'
#
loop_
_entity.id
_entity.type
_entity.pdbx_description
1 polymer ?
#
loop_
_entity_poly.entity_id
_entity_poly.type
_entity_poly.pdbx_seq_one_letter_code
_entity_poly.pdbx_strand_id
1 'polypeptide(L)'
;MAVLTDYFNPFQARYLNGPSISRIESETADRIIPPQGFQAIEQLIYADWNADSSFNQLAALASAMIPILQNMEKEPDRHFKFSQELVFDAIRSSIIGITTIGITGFDSPVANHSLPEAIASFEGIKQLLEIYREIFPAEKKAQIDALLISINQNTEHLDSQGNFNQFNRLNFITEYLNPLYRQVVQTRIRTGIGIPPGRNAVNFSAESLFAADLLNINFYSPPSEYWVTPERVYLGKLLFADPILSGTGTRSCASCHKPELAFTDGLDKPYSINQSYKLKRNTPTVINSGFQTKQFYDSRADILENQLSEVVHNIEEMEGSMKESVDKLKKMLPMIHFSKKLTRRIKSISALLLSQILYLVMSGLSCH
;
A
#
# COMPACT_ATOMS: atom_id res chain seq x y z
N MET A 1 -7.52 12.87 11.58
CA MET A 1 -7.73 11.40 11.64
C MET A 1 -8.13 10.94 13.04
N ALA A 2 -8.97 9.92 13.13
CA ALA A 2 -9.44 9.34 14.40
C ALA A 2 -8.83 7.94 14.57
N VAL A 3 -7.78 7.84 15.41
CA VAL A 3 -6.86 6.69 15.51
C VAL A 3 -7.53 5.31 15.47
N LEU A 4 -8.47 5.05 16.39
CA LEU A 4 -9.15 3.75 16.45
C LEU A 4 -10.21 3.61 15.36
N THR A 5 -10.99 4.65 15.10
CA THR A 5 -12.06 4.64 14.10
C THR A 5 -11.52 4.31 12.71
N ASP A 6 -10.42 4.94 12.30
CA ASP A 6 -9.83 4.76 10.98
C ASP A 6 -9.32 3.31 10.79
N TYR A 7 -8.83 2.70 11.87
CA TYR A 7 -8.31 1.33 11.85
C TYR A 7 -9.41 0.27 11.91
N PHE A 8 -10.36 0.44 12.82
CA PHE A 8 -11.36 -0.57 13.17
C PHE A 8 -12.69 -0.42 12.43
N ASN A 9 -12.95 0.74 11.84
CA ASN A 9 -14.18 1.08 11.13
C ASN A 9 -13.87 1.86 9.82
N PRO A 10 -13.01 1.32 8.93
CA PRO A 10 -12.49 2.07 7.78
C PRO A 10 -13.59 2.51 6.79
N PHE A 11 -14.67 1.75 6.67
CA PHE A 11 -15.81 2.13 5.82
C PHE A 11 -16.58 3.32 6.38
N GLN A 12 -16.85 3.32 7.69
CA GLN A 12 -17.52 4.41 8.37
C GLN A 12 -16.62 5.66 8.41
N ALA A 13 -15.32 5.49 8.69
CA ALA A 13 -14.33 6.56 8.63
C ALA A 13 -14.32 7.24 7.25
N ARG A 14 -14.28 6.43 6.17
CA ARG A 14 -14.33 6.94 4.79
C ARG A 14 -15.66 7.59 4.44
N TYR A 15 -16.77 7.16 5.05
CA TYR A 15 -18.06 7.83 4.87
C TYR A 15 -18.08 9.19 5.57
N LEU A 16 -17.56 9.26 6.79
CA LEU A 16 -17.55 10.45 7.63
C LEU A 16 -16.52 11.49 7.17
N ASN A 17 -15.39 11.08 6.61
CA ASN A 17 -14.29 11.98 6.23
C ASN A 17 -13.70 11.66 4.83
N GLY A 18 -14.53 11.16 3.91
CA GLY A 18 -14.09 10.84 2.55
C GLY A 18 -13.90 12.08 1.68
N PRO A 19 -13.17 11.96 0.56
CA PRO A 19 -12.92 13.07 -0.35
C PRO A 19 -14.22 13.62 -0.94
N SER A 20 -14.25 14.93 -1.19
CA SER A 20 -15.41 15.64 -1.77
C SER A 20 -15.54 15.40 -3.29
N ILE A 21 -15.58 14.14 -3.70
CA ILE A 21 -15.78 13.69 -5.08
C ILE A 21 -16.76 12.53 -5.13
N SER A 22 -17.51 12.45 -6.24
CA SER A 22 -18.35 11.28 -6.52
C SER A 22 -17.47 10.04 -6.67
N ARG A 23 -17.88 8.93 -6.05
CA ARG A 23 -17.14 7.66 -6.06
C ARG A 23 -18.03 6.51 -6.51
N ILE A 24 -17.41 5.48 -7.10
CA ILE A 24 -18.10 4.25 -7.49
C ILE A 24 -17.99 3.25 -6.34
N GLU A 25 -19.07 2.53 -6.04
CA GLU A 25 -19.05 1.43 -5.07
C GLU A 25 -18.16 0.30 -5.61
N SER A 26 -17.19 -0.16 -4.82
CA SER A 26 -16.19 -1.14 -5.26
C SER A 26 -16.78 -2.50 -5.67
N GLU A 27 -17.98 -2.82 -5.20
CA GLU A 27 -18.69 -4.07 -5.48
C GLU A 27 -19.78 -3.92 -6.55
N THR A 28 -20.22 -2.69 -6.83
CA THR A 28 -21.25 -2.39 -7.84
C THR A 28 -20.82 -1.19 -8.70
N ALA A 29 -20.23 -1.49 -9.86
CA ALA A 29 -19.65 -0.47 -10.74
C ALA A 29 -20.65 0.61 -11.23
N ASP A 30 -21.95 0.32 -11.17
CA ASP A 30 -23.01 1.21 -11.64
C ASP A 30 -23.54 2.16 -10.56
N ARG A 31 -23.11 2.02 -9.29
CA ARG A 31 -23.59 2.85 -8.20
C ARG A 31 -22.62 3.99 -7.91
N ILE A 32 -23.04 5.20 -8.28
CA ILE A 32 -22.34 6.44 -7.95
C ILE A 32 -22.81 6.94 -6.57
N ILE A 33 -21.86 7.05 -5.64
CA ILE A 33 -22.05 7.63 -4.31
C ILE A 33 -21.62 9.10 -4.38
N PRO A 34 -22.50 10.06 -4.05
CA PRO A 34 -22.14 11.48 -4.05
C PRO A 34 -21.15 11.82 -2.91
N PRO A 35 -20.50 13.01 -2.96
CA PRO A 35 -19.71 13.53 -1.86
C PRO A 35 -20.48 13.52 -0.53
N GLN A 36 -19.81 13.09 0.54
CA GLN A 36 -20.40 12.90 1.87
C GLN A 36 -19.37 13.26 2.95
N GLY A 37 -19.83 13.48 4.17
CA GLY A 37 -18.96 13.65 5.33
C GLY A 37 -18.37 15.05 5.47
N PHE A 38 -17.37 15.18 6.34
CA PHE A 38 -16.76 16.44 6.75
C PHE A 38 -16.10 17.19 5.60
N GLN A 39 -15.40 16.53 4.65
CA GLN A 39 -14.78 17.24 3.53
C GLN A 39 -15.82 17.82 2.54
N ALA A 40 -16.96 17.15 2.37
CA ALA A 40 -18.06 17.70 1.58
C ALA A 40 -18.70 18.92 2.27
N ILE A 41 -18.84 18.86 3.60
CA ILE A 41 -19.28 20.00 4.43
C ILE A 41 -18.26 21.14 4.35
N GLU A 42 -16.97 20.85 4.42
CA GLU A 42 -15.88 21.83 4.31
C GLU A 42 -15.94 22.56 2.97
N GLN A 43 -16.00 21.82 1.85
CA GLN A 43 -16.13 22.40 0.51
C GLN A 43 -17.33 23.35 0.42
N LEU A 44 -18.48 22.93 0.96
CA LEU A 44 -19.69 23.74 0.94
C LEU A 44 -19.56 25.03 1.78
N ILE A 45 -18.93 24.95 2.96
CA ILE A 45 -18.79 26.10 3.87
C ILE A 45 -17.73 27.09 3.37
N TYR A 46 -16.57 26.59 2.93
CA TYR A 46 -15.40 27.43 2.68
C TYR A 46 -15.20 27.83 1.22
N ALA A 47 -15.82 27.15 0.26
CA ALA A 47 -15.67 27.46 -1.16
C ALA A 47 -17.00 27.78 -1.88
N ASP A 48 -18.04 26.98 -1.66
CA ASP A 48 -19.23 27.00 -2.52
C ASP A 48 -20.49 27.58 -1.86
N TRP A 49 -20.33 28.42 -0.84
CA TRP A 49 -21.44 28.89 -0.03
C TRP A 49 -22.48 29.71 -0.83
N ASN A 50 -23.72 29.27 -0.77
CA ASN A 50 -24.90 29.94 -1.31
C ASN A 50 -26.08 29.75 -0.34
N ALA A 51 -26.51 30.84 0.30
CA ALA A 51 -27.39 30.86 1.49
C ALA A 51 -28.48 29.78 1.48
N ASP A 52 -29.50 29.88 0.61
CA ASP A 52 -30.68 29.02 0.71
C ASP A 52 -30.41 27.55 0.34
N SER A 53 -29.54 27.28 -0.64
CA SER A 53 -29.25 25.91 -1.09
C SER A 53 -28.23 25.21 -0.19
N SER A 54 -27.28 25.96 0.39
CA SER A 54 -26.21 25.41 1.23
C SER A 54 -26.73 24.98 2.59
N PHE A 55 -27.69 25.70 3.17
CA PHE A 55 -28.32 25.25 4.43
C PHE A 55 -29.00 23.89 4.28
N ASN A 56 -29.77 23.68 3.22
CA ASN A 56 -30.44 22.42 2.96
C ASN A 56 -29.44 21.27 2.70
N GLN A 57 -28.38 21.53 1.93
CA GLN A 57 -27.33 20.54 1.66
C GLN A 57 -26.54 20.18 2.93
N LEU A 58 -26.17 21.17 3.74
CA LEU A 58 -25.46 20.95 5.01
C LEU A 58 -26.31 20.14 5.98
N ALA A 59 -27.61 20.46 6.10
CA ALA A 59 -28.54 19.70 6.93
C ALA A 59 -28.67 18.26 6.46
N ALA A 60 -28.73 18.01 5.15
CA ALA A 60 -28.79 16.67 4.58
C ALA A 60 -27.51 15.87 4.84
N LEU A 61 -26.33 16.47 4.63
CA LEU A 61 -25.03 15.85 4.90
C LEU A 61 -24.87 15.49 6.38
N ALA A 62 -25.16 16.44 7.28
CA ALA A 62 -25.11 16.20 8.72
C ALA A 62 -26.09 15.10 9.16
N SER A 63 -27.33 15.15 8.67
CA SER A 63 -28.35 14.13 8.99
C SER A 63 -27.94 12.73 8.52
N ALA A 64 -27.24 12.63 7.38
CA ALA A 64 -26.74 11.35 6.87
C ALA A 64 -25.59 10.76 7.71
N MET A 65 -24.82 11.60 8.41
CA MET A 65 -23.72 11.16 9.28
C MET A 65 -24.22 10.63 10.63
N ILE A 66 -25.35 11.13 11.15
CA ILE A 66 -25.87 10.76 12.47
C ILE A 66 -26.07 9.24 12.62
N PRO A 67 -26.74 8.51 11.70
CA PRO A 67 -26.90 7.07 11.84
C PRO A 67 -25.57 6.31 11.85
N ILE A 68 -24.56 6.79 11.11
CA ILE A 68 -23.23 6.17 11.07
C ILE A 68 -22.56 6.29 12.43
N LEU A 69 -22.59 7.49 13.02
CA LEU A 69 -22.05 7.75 14.36
C LEU A 69 -22.78 6.91 15.42
N GLN A 70 -24.11 6.87 15.37
CA GLN A 70 -24.92 6.06 16.29
C GLN A 70 -24.63 4.56 16.17
N ASN A 71 -24.41 4.05 14.96
CA ASN A 71 -24.07 2.65 14.74
C ASN A 71 -22.69 2.32 15.30
N MET A 72 -21.70 3.20 15.11
CA MET A 72 -20.37 3.03 15.72
C MET A 72 -20.44 3.11 17.25
N GLU A 73 -21.23 4.04 17.78
CA GLU A 73 -21.44 4.21 19.23
C GLU A 73 -22.20 3.02 19.83
N LYS A 74 -22.93 2.23 19.05
CA LYS A 74 -23.70 1.08 19.52
C LYS A 74 -23.16 -0.25 19.01
N GLU A 75 -21.95 -0.26 18.44
CA GLU A 75 -21.38 -1.47 17.85
C GLU A 75 -21.31 -2.59 18.91
N PRO A 76 -21.89 -3.77 18.63
CA PRO A 76 -21.80 -4.90 19.54
C PRO A 76 -20.35 -5.36 19.68
N ASP A 77 -20.03 -6.03 20.79
CA ASP A 77 -18.74 -6.70 21.00
C ASP A 77 -17.48 -5.82 21.00
N ARG A 78 -17.61 -4.50 21.23
CA ARG A 78 -16.45 -3.59 21.40
C ARG A 78 -15.42 -4.09 22.41
N HIS A 79 -15.84 -4.79 23.45
CA HIS A 79 -14.96 -5.38 24.46
C HIS A 79 -14.01 -6.45 23.90
N PHE A 80 -14.37 -7.13 22.80
CA PHE A 80 -13.55 -8.15 22.15
C PHE A 80 -12.78 -7.62 20.93
N LYS A 81 -13.04 -6.36 20.55
CA LYS A 81 -12.47 -5.75 19.34
C LYS A 81 -11.01 -5.32 19.53
N PHE A 82 -10.62 -4.97 20.75
CA PHE A 82 -9.35 -4.31 21.05
C PHE A 82 -8.35 -5.28 21.70
N SER A 83 -7.45 -5.84 20.89
CA SER A 83 -6.24 -6.51 21.41
C SER A 83 -5.07 -5.51 21.48
N GLN A 84 -4.07 -5.79 22.31
CA GLN A 84 -2.90 -4.91 22.44
C GLN A 84 -2.17 -4.75 21.09
N GLU A 85 -2.10 -5.83 20.31
CA GLU A 85 -1.46 -5.85 18.99
C GLU A 85 -2.19 -4.96 17.99
N LEU A 86 -3.53 -5.05 17.94
CA LEU A 86 -4.34 -4.26 17.02
C LEU A 86 -4.38 -2.78 17.39
N VAL A 87 -4.45 -2.45 18.68
CA VAL A 87 -4.43 -1.04 19.14
C VAL A 87 -3.06 -0.40 18.87
N PHE A 88 -1.97 -1.12 19.12
CA PHE A 88 -0.64 -0.60 18.84
C PHE A 88 -0.39 -0.46 17.32
N ASP A 89 -0.97 -1.35 16.52
CA ASP A 89 -0.95 -1.20 15.06
C ASP A 89 -1.84 -0.05 14.56
N ALA A 90 -2.94 0.27 15.25
CA ALA A 90 -3.74 1.46 14.96
C ALA A 90 -2.94 2.75 15.21
N ILE A 91 -2.15 2.81 16.30
CA ILE A 91 -1.21 3.91 16.56
C ILE A 91 -0.20 4.04 15.42
N ARG A 92 0.45 2.93 15.02
CA ARG A 92 1.40 2.91 13.91
C ARG A 92 0.75 3.37 12.60
N SER A 93 -0.46 2.88 12.30
CA SER A 93 -1.22 3.23 11.10
C SER A 93 -1.64 4.70 11.09
N SER A 94 -1.98 5.27 12.26
CA SER A 94 -2.29 6.69 12.38
C SER A 94 -1.08 7.58 12.05
N ILE A 95 0.13 7.21 12.49
CA ILE A 95 1.36 7.94 12.13
C ILE A 95 1.63 7.86 10.62
N ILE A 96 1.38 6.71 10.00
CA ILE A 96 1.44 6.59 8.54
C ILE A 96 0.43 7.55 7.90
N GLY A 97 -0.81 7.58 8.38
CA GLY A 97 -1.84 8.51 7.90
C GLY A 97 -1.43 9.97 8.04
N ILE A 98 -0.87 10.38 9.20
CA ILE A 98 -0.34 11.74 9.40
C ILE A 98 0.70 12.07 8.32
N THR A 99 1.59 11.12 8.05
CA THR A 99 2.68 11.28 7.07
C THR A 99 2.18 11.38 5.64
N THR A 100 1.19 10.59 5.24
CA THR A 100 0.79 10.42 3.83
C THR A 100 -0.37 11.31 3.39
N ILE A 101 -1.35 11.55 4.27
CA ILE A 101 -2.59 12.30 3.94
C ILE A 101 -2.84 13.46 4.90
N GLY A 102 -2.42 13.35 6.17
CA GLY A 102 -2.72 14.35 7.19
C GLY A 102 -2.04 15.69 6.91
N ILE A 103 -0.70 15.71 6.82
CA ILE A 103 0.05 16.95 6.64
C ILE A 103 0.08 17.48 5.20
N THR A 104 -0.51 16.76 4.24
CA THR A 104 -0.43 17.09 2.81
C THR A 104 -1.54 18.01 2.33
N GLY A 105 -2.59 18.23 3.14
CA GLY A 105 -3.79 18.97 2.72
C GLY A 105 -4.89 18.07 2.17
N PHE A 106 -4.68 16.76 2.12
CA PHE A 106 -5.66 15.85 1.55
C PHE A 106 -6.96 15.79 2.37
N ASP A 107 -6.84 15.80 3.70
CA ASP A 107 -8.01 15.71 4.59
C ASP A 107 -8.72 17.05 4.80
N SER A 108 -8.06 18.18 4.53
CA SER A 108 -8.64 19.53 4.58
C SER A 108 -8.13 20.39 3.43
N PRO A 109 -8.60 20.14 2.19
CA PRO A 109 -8.07 20.77 0.99
C PRO A 109 -8.45 22.25 0.83
N VAL A 110 -9.50 22.73 1.51
CA VAL A 110 -10.02 24.10 1.35
C VAL A 110 -9.72 24.95 2.57
N ALA A 111 -10.02 24.46 3.76
CA ALA A 111 -9.82 25.16 5.02
C ALA A 111 -8.35 25.15 5.47
N ASN A 112 -7.52 24.26 4.91
CA ASN A 112 -6.10 24.11 5.23
C ASN A 112 -5.84 23.80 6.73
N HIS A 113 -6.74 23.04 7.36
CA HIS A 113 -6.66 22.66 8.78
C HIS A 113 -5.86 21.37 9.05
N SER A 114 -5.04 20.94 8.09
CA SER A 114 -4.20 19.73 8.22
C SER A 114 -3.30 19.68 9.45
N LEU A 115 -2.69 20.79 9.88
CA LEU A 115 -1.79 20.77 11.05
C LEU A 115 -2.58 20.60 12.36
N PRO A 116 -3.66 21.38 12.62
CA PRO A 116 -4.56 21.10 13.74
C PRO A 116 -5.12 19.67 13.75
N GLU A 117 -5.48 19.11 12.59
CA GLU A 117 -5.98 17.74 12.51
C GLU A 117 -4.92 16.69 12.86
N ALA A 118 -3.67 16.89 12.41
CA ALA A 118 -2.56 16.03 12.79
C ALA A 118 -2.26 16.11 14.29
N ILE A 119 -2.36 17.30 14.90
CA ILE A 119 -2.27 17.50 16.36
C ILE A 119 -3.38 16.72 17.09
N ALA A 120 -4.62 16.79 16.62
CA ALA A 120 -5.72 16.04 17.20
C ALA A 120 -5.51 14.51 17.11
N SER A 121 -4.88 14.03 16.02
CA SER A 121 -4.50 12.62 15.90
C SER A 121 -3.39 12.23 16.90
N PHE A 122 -2.39 13.08 17.13
CA PHE A 122 -1.39 12.85 18.16
C PHE A 122 -1.98 12.81 19.57
N GLU A 123 -2.96 13.67 19.87
CA GLU A 123 -3.68 13.65 21.14
C GLU A 123 -4.47 12.33 21.32
N GLY A 124 -5.10 11.82 20.26
CA GLY A 124 -5.71 10.49 20.27
C GLY A 124 -4.71 9.36 20.55
N ILE A 125 -3.51 9.43 19.95
CA ILE A 125 -2.42 8.47 20.23
C ILE A 125 -1.98 8.56 21.69
N LYS A 126 -1.81 9.77 22.21
CA LYS A 126 -1.40 10.04 23.59
C LYS A 126 -2.37 9.43 24.59
N GLN A 127 -3.68 9.61 24.40
CA GLN A 127 -4.71 9.02 25.26
C GLN A 127 -4.61 7.49 25.31
N LEU A 128 -4.34 6.83 24.17
CA LEU A 128 -4.13 5.39 24.15
C LEU A 128 -2.85 4.98 24.90
N LEU A 129 -1.76 5.73 24.72
CA LEU A 129 -0.49 5.45 25.39
C LEU A 129 -0.57 5.63 26.91
N GLU A 130 -1.33 6.60 27.41
CA GLU A 130 -1.55 6.75 28.87
C GLU A 130 -2.23 5.51 29.47
N ILE A 131 -3.16 4.86 28.76
CA ILE A 131 -3.74 3.57 29.21
C ILE A 131 -2.65 2.52 29.36
N TYR A 132 -1.75 2.38 28.38
CA TYR A 132 -0.62 1.45 28.47
C TYR A 132 0.33 1.80 29.63
N ARG A 133 0.56 3.09 29.87
CA ARG A 133 1.41 3.60 30.94
C ARG A 133 0.87 3.26 32.33
N GLU A 134 -0.45 3.20 32.49
CA GLU A 134 -1.12 2.81 33.74
C GLU A 134 -1.04 1.30 34.00
N ILE A 135 -1.20 0.47 32.96
CA ILE A 135 -1.27 -0.99 33.10
C ILE A 135 0.10 -1.68 33.08
N PHE A 136 1.14 -1.03 32.54
CA PHE A 136 2.47 -1.64 32.38
C PHE A 136 3.34 -1.54 33.64
N PRO A 137 4.15 -2.58 33.93
CA PRO A 137 5.14 -2.52 35.01
C PRO A 137 6.22 -1.48 34.70
N ALA A 138 6.95 -1.04 35.74
CA ALA A 138 7.90 0.08 35.68
C ALA A 138 8.90 0.00 34.50
N GLU A 139 9.43 -1.19 34.21
CA GLU A 139 10.37 -1.41 33.10
C GLU A 139 9.77 -1.05 31.73
N LYS A 140 8.53 -1.49 31.47
CA LYS A 140 7.82 -1.23 30.21
C LYS A 140 7.24 0.19 30.18
N LYS A 141 6.83 0.71 31.33
CA LYS A 141 6.31 2.07 31.49
C LYS A 141 7.31 3.12 31.02
N ALA A 142 8.61 2.95 31.30
CA ALA A 142 9.65 3.86 30.82
C ALA A 142 9.71 3.97 29.28
N GLN A 143 9.38 2.89 28.54
CA GLN A 143 9.30 2.94 27.08
C GLN A 143 8.09 3.77 26.61
N ILE A 144 6.96 3.65 27.30
CA ILE A 144 5.76 4.45 27.02
C ILE A 144 5.99 5.93 27.36
N ASP A 145 6.62 6.23 28.50
CA ASP A 145 6.97 7.59 28.90
C ASP A 145 7.86 8.26 27.84
N ALA A 146 8.88 7.55 27.34
CA ALA A 146 9.74 8.06 26.27
C ALA A 146 8.96 8.33 24.97
N LEU A 147 8.00 7.46 24.62
CA LEU A 147 7.17 7.64 23.43
C LEU A 147 6.20 8.83 23.58
N LEU A 148 5.60 9.01 24.75
CA LEU A 148 4.76 10.17 25.08
C LEU A 148 5.52 11.49 24.93
N ILE A 149 6.79 11.55 25.38
CA ILE A 149 7.66 12.72 25.19
C ILE A 149 7.81 13.03 23.70
N SER A 150 8.11 12.03 22.88
CA SER A 150 8.29 12.24 21.44
C SER A 150 7.00 12.67 20.73
N ILE A 151 5.84 12.13 21.15
CA ILE A 151 4.54 12.60 20.67
C ILE A 151 4.33 14.07 21.00
N ASN A 152 4.60 14.50 22.24
CA ASN A 152 4.49 15.91 22.63
C ASN A 152 5.44 16.79 21.82
N GLN A 153 6.69 16.36 21.57
CA GLN A 153 7.63 17.11 20.72
C GLN A 153 7.11 17.28 19.28
N ASN A 154 6.48 16.27 18.71
CA ASN A 154 5.85 16.35 17.38
C ASN A 154 4.67 17.33 17.40
N THR A 155 3.82 17.26 18.42
CA THR A 155 2.67 18.17 18.61
C THR A 155 3.12 19.62 18.78
N GLU A 156 4.09 19.89 19.67
CA GLU A 156 4.65 21.23 19.91
C GLU A 156 5.31 21.79 18.64
N HIS A 157 6.02 20.94 17.89
CA HIS A 157 6.58 21.36 16.61
C HIS A 157 5.48 21.82 15.67
N LEU A 158 4.43 21.01 15.46
CA LEU A 158 3.31 21.37 14.59
C LEU A 158 2.56 22.62 15.05
N ASP A 159 2.31 22.76 16.36
CA ASP A 159 1.61 23.91 16.94
C ASP A 159 2.41 25.21 16.79
N SER A 160 3.75 25.12 16.83
CA SER A 160 4.64 26.25 16.55
C SER A 160 4.70 26.63 15.06
N GLN A 161 4.19 25.78 14.16
CA GLN A 161 4.12 26.12 12.74
C GLN A 161 2.92 27.02 12.48
N GLY A 162 3.17 28.17 11.86
CA GLY A 162 2.10 29.09 11.47
C GLY A 162 1.33 28.60 10.25
N ASN A 163 1.72 29.07 9.06
CA ASN A 163 0.96 28.88 7.84
C ASN A 163 1.17 27.48 7.23
N PHE A 164 0.08 26.75 6.97
CA PHE A 164 0.09 25.45 6.29
C PHE A 164 0.91 25.43 4.98
N ASN A 165 0.88 26.51 4.19
CA ASN A 165 1.62 26.62 2.94
C ASN A 165 3.12 26.84 3.15
N GLN A 166 3.54 27.39 4.29
CA GLN A 166 4.95 27.61 4.63
C GLN A 166 5.57 26.45 5.41
N PHE A 167 4.74 25.52 5.88
CA PHE A 167 5.19 24.37 6.64
C PHE A 167 6.14 23.46 5.83
N ASN A 168 7.35 23.27 6.36
CA ASN A 168 8.35 22.39 5.76
C ASN A 168 8.06 20.92 6.07
N ARG A 169 7.19 20.32 5.25
CA ARG A 169 6.77 18.91 5.36
C ARG A 169 7.95 17.94 5.31
N LEU A 170 8.92 18.18 4.42
CA LEU A 170 10.07 17.27 4.30
C LEU A 170 10.90 17.27 5.58
N ASN A 171 11.17 18.45 6.15
CA ASN A 171 11.87 18.55 7.43
C ASN A 171 11.09 17.88 8.55
N PHE A 172 9.77 18.10 8.62
CA PHE A 172 8.96 17.43 9.65
C PHE A 172 8.96 15.90 9.50
N ILE A 173 8.83 15.39 8.28
CA ILE A 173 8.89 13.95 8.02
C ILE A 173 10.24 13.38 8.45
N THR A 174 11.33 14.04 8.08
CA THR A 174 12.69 13.52 8.28
C THR A 174 13.17 13.64 9.74
N GLU A 175 12.91 14.78 10.39
CA GLU A 175 13.43 15.07 11.73
C GLU A 175 12.47 14.70 12.87
N TYR A 176 11.17 14.52 12.59
CA TYR A 176 10.15 14.27 13.64
C TYR A 176 9.38 12.96 13.42
N LEU A 177 8.70 12.81 12.28
CA LEU A 177 7.84 11.64 12.05
C LEU A 177 8.63 10.33 11.85
N ASN A 178 9.74 10.35 11.13
CA ASN A 178 10.58 9.17 10.92
C ASN A 178 11.18 8.65 12.24
N PRO A 179 11.80 9.50 13.09
CA PRO A 179 12.21 9.08 14.44
C PRO A 179 11.05 8.57 15.31
N LEU A 180 9.90 9.24 15.27
CA LEU A 180 8.72 8.81 16.01
C LEU A 180 8.25 7.42 15.55
N TYR A 181 8.14 7.18 14.25
CA TYR A 181 7.74 5.88 13.69
C TYR A 181 8.69 4.77 14.14
N ARG A 182 10.01 5.01 14.07
CA ARG A 182 11.03 4.08 14.60
C ARG A 182 10.78 3.79 16.08
N GLN A 183 10.57 4.83 16.89
CA GLN A 183 10.38 4.67 18.33
C GLN A 183 9.10 3.90 18.67
N VAL A 184 8.02 4.08 17.92
CA VAL A 184 6.79 3.28 18.06
C VAL A 184 7.10 1.80 17.83
N VAL A 185 7.79 1.46 16.74
CA VAL A 185 8.19 0.08 16.42
C VAL A 185 9.08 -0.52 17.53
N GLN A 186 10.09 0.23 17.99
CA GLN A 186 10.98 -0.21 19.07
C GLN A 186 10.24 -0.37 20.40
N THR A 187 9.30 0.53 20.71
CA THR A 187 8.47 0.46 21.93
C THR A 187 7.62 -0.80 21.93
N ARG A 188 6.97 -1.14 20.81
CA ARG A 188 6.24 -2.41 20.65
C ARG A 188 7.11 -3.61 20.99
N ILE A 189 8.30 -3.68 20.36
CA ILE A 189 9.24 -4.80 20.53
C ILE A 189 9.71 -4.90 21.98
N ARG A 190 10.14 -3.80 22.60
CA ARG A 190 10.67 -3.77 23.98
C ARG A 190 9.62 -4.03 25.03
N THR A 191 8.37 -3.62 24.78
CA THR A 191 7.24 -3.91 25.68
C THR A 191 6.71 -5.34 25.49
N GLY A 192 7.20 -6.07 24.49
CA GLY A 192 6.78 -7.44 24.19
C GLY A 192 5.37 -7.54 23.62
N ILE A 193 4.80 -6.44 23.11
CA ILE A 193 3.51 -6.47 22.41
C ILE A 193 3.73 -7.22 21.08
N GLY A 194 2.84 -8.17 20.80
CA GLY A 194 2.88 -8.98 19.58
C GLY A 194 2.64 -8.19 18.29
N ILE A 195 2.35 -8.92 17.23
CA ILE A 195 1.88 -8.36 15.95
C ILE A 195 0.44 -8.79 15.71
N PRO A 196 -0.34 -8.04 14.91
CA PRO A 196 -1.67 -8.47 14.49
C PRO A 196 -1.68 -9.92 13.98
N PRO A 197 -2.66 -10.74 14.39
CA PRO A 197 -2.76 -12.12 13.97
C PRO A 197 -3.12 -12.23 12.48
N GLY A 198 -2.69 -13.32 11.84
CA GLY A 198 -3.01 -13.63 10.45
C GLY A 198 -1.90 -13.26 9.46
N ARG A 199 -2.28 -13.12 8.18
CA ARG A 199 -1.35 -12.71 7.11
C ARG A 199 -1.22 -11.20 7.11
N ASN A 200 0.02 -10.73 7.05
CA ASN A 200 0.34 -9.32 7.20
C ASN A 200 0.94 -8.75 5.92
N ALA A 201 0.36 -7.65 5.45
CA ALA A 201 0.81 -6.90 4.27
C ALA A 201 2.12 -6.14 4.49
N VAL A 202 2.47 -5.91 5.76
CA VAL A 202 3.63 -5.12 6.16
C VAL A 202 4.53 -5.88 7.13
N ASN A 203 5.81 -5.52 7.15
CA ASN A 203 6.78 -5.91 8.15
C ASN A 203 6.65 -5.00 9.38
N PHE A 204 6.08 -5.51 10.48
CA PHE A 204 5.93 -4.78 11.75
C PHE A 204 7.24 -4.55 12.53
N SER A 205 8.37 -4.99 11.99
CA SER A 205 9.71 -4.70 12.53
C SER A 205 10.46 -3.67 11.68
N ALA A 206 9.91 -3.24 10.54
CA ALA A 206 10.50 -2.18 9.75
C ALA A 206 10.43 -0.85 10.51
N GLU A 207 11.57 -0.26 10.81
CA GLU A 207 11.69 0.98 11.59
C GLU A 207 11.49 2.27 10.76
N SER A 208 11.09 2.16 9.51
CA SER A 208 10.79 3.30 8.64
C SER A 208 9.65 2.99 7.69
N LEU A 209 8.79 3.98 7.43
CA LEU A 209 7.79 3.94 6.36
C LEU A 209 8.44 3.80 4.96
N PHE A 210 9.71 4.16 4.83
CA PHE A 210 10.47 4.09 3.58
C PHE A 210 11.47 2.92 3.56
N ALA A 211 11.35 1.98 4.50
CA ALA A 211 12.19 0.79 4.51
C ALA A 211 11.90 -0.08 3.29
N ALA A 212 12.95 -0.60 2.65
CA ALA A 212 12.84 -1.44 1.45
C ALA A 212 12.05 -2.74 1.69
N ASP A 213 11.99 -3.21 2.95
CA ASP A 213 11.29 -4.42 3.38
C ASP A 213 9.99 -4.12 4.14
N LEU A 214 9.49 -2.87 4.12
CA LEU A 214 8.23 -2.52 4.79
C LEU A 214 7.06 -3.35 4.26
N LEU A 215 6.95 -3.53 2.94
CA LEU A 215 5.86 -4.28 2.34
C LEU A 215 6.25 -5.76 2.21
N ASN A 216 5.34 -6.65 2.64
CA ASN A 216 5.53 -8.09 2.55
C ASN A 216 5.02 -8.60 1.20
N ILE A 217 5.92 -8.88 0.26
CA ILE A 217 5.57 -9.38 -1.08
C ILE A 217 4.75 -10.67 -1.04
N ASN A 218 4.98 -11.54 -0.05
CA ASN A 218 4.26 -12.80 0.09
C ASN A 218 2.79 -12.60 0.51
N PHE A 219 2.42 -11.41 0.99
CA PHE A 219 1.01 -11.05 1.21
C PHE A 219 0.27 -10.90 -0.13
N TYR A 220 0.92 -10.29 -1.12
CA TYR A 220 0.34 -9.97 -2.42
C TYR A 220 0.48 -11.10 -3.45
N SER A 221 1.20 -12.19 -3.12
CA SER A 221 1.30 -13.41 -3.96
C SER A 221 0.77 -14.66 -3.23
N PRO A 222 -0.56 -14.79 -3.03
CA PRO A 222 -1.20 -16.03 -2.58
C PRO A 222 -1.43 -17.02 -3.75
N PRO A 223 -1.48 -18.34 -3.51
CA PRO A 223 -1.23 -19.09 -2.28
C PRO A 223 0.27 -19.23 -1.94
N SER A 224 0.60 -19.87 -0.81
CA SER A 224 1.99 -20.02 -0.31
C SER A 224 2.94 -20.74 -1.28
N GLU A 225 2.39 -21.49 -2.21
CA GLU A 225 3.14 -22.07 -3.31
C GLU A 225 3.82 -21.02 -4.18
N TYR A 226 3.38 -19.76 -4.19
CA TYR A 226 3.96 -18.68 -5.00
C TYR A 226 4.97 -17.82 -4.23
N TRP A 227 5.20 -18.11 -2.95
CA TRP A 227 6.11 -17.32 -2.11
C TRP A 227 7.54 -17.23 -2.66
N VAL A 228 8.17 -16.10 -2.37
CA VAL A 228 9.50 -15.76 -2.86
C VAL A 228 10.55 -16.67 -2.24
N THR A 229 11.43 -17.25 -3.06
CA THR A 229 12.61 -18.00 -2.63
C THR A 229 13.83 -17.62 -3.47
N PRO A 230 15.07 -17.67 -2.94
CA PRO A 230 16.26 -17.31 -3.70
C PRO A 230 16.42 -18.04 -5.05
N GLU A 231 16.02 -19.31 -5.12
CA GLU A 231 16.11 -20.10 -6.36
C GLU A 231 15.14 -19.63 -7.44
N ARG A 232 13.93 -19.24 -7.03
CA ARG A 232 12.93 -18.69 -7.95
C ARG A 232 13.34 -17.28 -8.42
N VAL A 233 13.98 -16.51 -7.53
CA VAL A 233 14.46 -15.16 -7.78
C VAL A 233 15.54 -15.20 -8.86
N TYR A 234 16.44 -16.18 -8.73
CA TYR A 234 17.47 -16.47 -9.73
C TYR A 234 16.89 -16.94 -11.07
N LEU A 235 15.94 -17.88 -11.06
CA LEU A 235 15.31 -18.37 -12.29
C LEU A 235 14.53 -17.26 -13.01
N GLY A 236 13.79 -16.42 -12.29
CA GLY A 236 13.07 -15.28 -12.86
C GLY A 236 14.02 -14.30 -13.57
N LYS A 237 15.19 -14.00 -12.98
CA LYS A 237 16.23 -13.17 -13.62
C LYS A 237 16.67 -13.72 -14.97
N LEU A 238 16.91 -15.03 -15.05
CA LEU A 238 17.32 -15.67 -16.31
C LEU A 238 16.23 -15.56 -17.36
N LEU A 239 14.99 -15.90 -16.99
CA LEU A 239 13.84 -15.90 -17.90
C LEU A 239 13.46 -14.49 -18.39
N PHE A 240 13.74 -13.44 -17.61
CA PHE A 240 13.40 -12.08 -17.99
C PHE A 240 14.08 -11.61 -19.27
N ALA A 241 15.35 -11.97 -19.44
CA ALA A 241 16.16 -11.61 -20.58
C ALA A 241 16.06 -12.63 -21.72
N ASP A 242 15.62 -13.85 -21.44
CA ASP A 242 15.59 -14.97 -22.38
C ASP A 242 14.30 -14.97 -23.23
N PRO A 243 14.38 -15.02 -24.56
CA PRO A 243 13.20 -15.10 -25.42
C PRO A 243 12.54 -16.49 -25.46
N ILE A 244 12.97 -17.45 -24.64
CA ILE A 244 12.43 -18.82 -24.58
C ILE A 244 10.91 -18.88 -24.40
N LEU A 245 10.33 -17.86 -23.74
CA LEU A 245 8.90 -17.72 -23.52
C LEU A 245 8.11 -17.23 -24.75
N SER A 246 8.80 -16.65 -25.73
CA SER A 246 8.18 -16.18 -26.97
C SER A 246 8.01 -17.33 -27.97
N GLY A 247 6.89 -17.31 -28.70
CA GLY A 247 6.64 -18.27 -29.79
C GLY A 247 7.63 -18.11 -30.94
N THR A 248 7.97 -16.87 -31.28
CA THR A 248 8.94 -16.54 -32.33
C THR A 248 10.39 -16.67 -31.87
N GLY A 249 10.63 -16.69 -30.55
CA GLY A 249 11.98 -16.68 -29.98
C GLY A 249 12.74 -15.36 -30.20
N THR A 250 12.03 -14.27 -30.56
CA THR A 250 12.65 -12.97 -30.88
C THR A 250 12.45 -11.90 -29.82
N ARG A 251 11.57 -12.14 -28.82
CA ARG A 251 11.21 -11.16 -27.80
C ARG A 251 11.28 -11.77 -26.40
N SER A 252 11.87 -11.03 -25.47
CA SER A 252 11.86 -11.32 -24.03
C SER A 252 11.18 -10.18 -23.26
N CYS A 253 10.97 -10.36 -21.96
CA CYS A 253 10.41 -9.30 -21.11
C CYS A 253 11.31 -8.05 -21.13
N ALA A 254 12.64 -8.26 -21.12
CA ALA A 254 13.64 -7.20 -21.20
C ALA A 254 13.59 -6.40 -22.53
N SER A 255 12.98 -6.93 -23.60
CA SER A 255 12.79 -6.20 -24.85
C SER A 255 11.88 -4.98 -24.68
N CYS A 256 10.89 -5.07 -23.77
CA CYS A 256 9.93 -4.00 -23.48
C CYS A 256 10.17 -3.36 -22.10
N HIS A 257 10.77 -4.06 -21.14
CA HIS A 257 10.98 -3.55 -19.79
C HIS A 257 12.48 -3.34 -19.52
N LYS A 258 13.00 -2.21 -19.99
CA LYS A 258 14.44 -1.92 -19.98
C LYS A 258 14.89 -1.27 -18.66
N PRO A 259 15.87 -1.84 -17.95
CA PRO A 259 16.33 -1.30 -16.67
C PRO A 259 16.71 0.19 -16.70
N GLU A 260 17.39 0.61 -17.76
CA GLU A 260 17.85 1.99 -17.96
C GLU A 260 16.71 3.00 -18.20
N LEU A 261 15.50 2.52 -18.50
CA LEU A 261 14.28 3.32 -18.67
C LEU A 261 13.26 3.03 -17.56
N ALA A 262 13.73 2.78 -16.34
CA ALA A 262 12.89 2.42 -15.19
C ALA A 262 11.95 1.25 -15.49
N PHE A 263 12.45 0.26 -16.24
CA PHE A 263 11.71 -0.94 -16.66
C PHE A 263 10.48 -0.65 -17.54
N THR A 264 10.56 0.41 -18.35
CA THR A 264 9.66 0.70 -19.47
C THR A 264 10.40 0.54 -20.80
N ASP A 265 9.73 0.77 -21.93
CA ASP A 265 10.36 0.75 -23.27
C ASP A 265 10.74 2.15 -23.78
N GLY A 266 10.28 3.21 -23.09
CA GLY A 266 10.46 4.61 -23.47
C GLY A 266 9.60 5.07 -24.65
N LEU A 267 8.59 4.29 -25.05
CA LEU A 267 7.72 4.58 -26.19
C LEU A 267 6.33 5.06 -25.75
N ASP A 268 5.65 5.80 -26.62
CA ASP A 268 4.23 6.11 -26.45
C ASP A 268 3.38 4.83 -26.48
N LYS A 269 3.68 3.91 -27.42
CA LYS A 269 3.11 2.57 -27.53
C LYS A 269 4.15 1.62 -28.16
N PRO A 270 4.31 0.40 -27.63
CA PRO A 270 5.22 -0.60 -28.18
C PRO A 270 4.72 -1.13 -29.53
N TYR A 271 5.61 -1.78 -30.27
CA TYR A 271 5.26 -2.49 -31.52
C TYR A 271 4.82 -3.93 -31.26
N SER A 272 3.94 -4.45 -32.10
CA SER A 272 3.55 -5.86 -32.14
C SER A 272 4.78 -6.78 -32.33
N ILE A 273 4.65 -8.07 -32.02
CA ILE A 273 5.75 -9.04 -32.07
C ILE A 273 6.42 -9.13 -33.45
N ASN A 274 5.63 -9.00 -34.50
CA ASN A 274 6.07 -8.96 -35.90
C ASN A 274 6.46 -7.54 -36.39
N GLN A 275 6.46 -6.55 -35.50
CA GLN A 275 6.80 -5.14 -35.76
C GLN A 275 5.94 -4.44 -36.81
N SER A 276 4.75 -4.96 -37.12
CA SER A 276 3.90 -4.43 -38.20
C SER A 276 3.01 -3.24 -37.78
N TYR A 277 2.67 -3.11 -36.50
CA TYR A 277 1.87 -1.99 -35.99
C TYR A 277 2.17 -1.70 -34.51
N LYS A 278 1.69 -0.56 -33.99
CA LYS A 278 1.76 -0.21 -32.57
C LYS A 278 0.58 -0.78 -31.79
N LEU A 279 0.83 -1.27 -30.58
CA LEU A 279 -0.21 -1.77 -29.67
C LEU A 279 -1.08 -0.63 -29.13
N LYS A 280 -2.14 -0.97 -28.39
CA LYS A 280 -3.14 0.01 -27.93
C LYS A 280 -2.72 0.84 -26.71
N ARG A 281 -1.86 0.28 -25.84
CA ARG A 281 -1.43 0.87 -24.55
C ARG A 281 0.10 0.93 -24.49
N ASN A 282 0.64 1.87 -23.70
CA ASN A 282 2.07 1.96 -23.44
C ASN A 282 2.56 0.77 -22.58
N THR A 283 3.86 0.52 -22.58
CA THR A 283 4.46 -0.47 -21.67
C THR A 283 4.58 0.13 -20.27
N PRO A 284 3.87 -0.41 -19.25
CA PRO A 284 3.99 0.08 -17.89
C PRO A 284 5.34 -0.32 -17.28
N THR A 285 5.77 0.38 -16.23
CA THR A 285 6.92 -0.08 -15.44
C THR A 285 6.60 -1.38 -14.72
N VAL A 286 7.59 -2.27 -14.61
CA VAL A 286 7.56 -3.40 -13.68
C VAL A 286 8.35 -3.10 -12.41
N ILE A 287 8.41 -1.84 -11.97
CA ILE A 287 8.83 -1.50 -10.61
C ILE A 287 7.58 -1.56 -9.71
N ASN A 288 7.69 -2.17 -8.53
CA ASN A 288 6.64 -2.28 -7.51
C ASN A 288 5.35 -3.03 -7.92
N SER A 289 5.18 -3.51 -9.16
CA SER A 289 3.95 -4.20 -9.60
C SER A 289 3.56 -5.44 -8.79
N GLY A 290 4.53 -6.09 -8.11
CA GLY A 290 4.28 -7.24 -7.23
C GLY A 290 3.54 -6.87 -5.93
N PHE A 291 3.48 -5.59 -5.58
CA PHE A 291 2.72 -5.07 -4.44
C PHE A 291 1.33 -4.56 -4.82
N GLN A 292 0.95 -4.60 -6.10
CA GLN A 292 -0.37 -4.16 -6.54
C GLN A 292 -1.43 -5.21 -6.17
N THR A 293 -2.58 -4.74 -5.67
CA THR A 293 -3.73 -5.59 -5.30
C THR A 293 -4.55 -6.07 -6.50
N LYS A 294 -4.36 -5.43 -7.66
CA LYS A 294 -4.95 -5.76 -8.96
C LYS A 294 -3.93 -5.42 -10.05
N GLN A 295 -3.92 -6.17 -11.14
CA GLN A 295 -2.98 -6.04 -12.24
C GLN A 295 -3.69 -5.64 -13.53
N PHE A 296 -2.94 -5.07 -14.47
CA PHE A 296 -3.41 -4.35 -15.66
C PHE A 296 -4.21 -3.07 -15.36
N TYR A 297 -4.27 -2.19 -16.37
CA TYR A 297 -5.00 -0.92 -16.29
C TYR A 297 -6.52 -1.10 -16.06
N ASP A 298 -7.08 -2.25 -16.41
CA ASP A 298 -8.48 -2.61 -16.23
C ASP A 298 -8.73 -3.53 -15.02
N SER A 299 -7.70 -3.74 -14.17
CA SER A 299 -7.81 -4.53 -12.92
C SER A 299 -8.27 -5.98 -13.10
N ARG A 300 -8.15 -6.55 -14.31
CA ARG A 300 -8.74 -7.86 -14.64
C ARG A 300 -7.96 -9.07 -14.10
N ALA A 301 -6.71 -8.88 -13.68
CA ALA A 301 -5.91 -9.94 -13.09
C ALA A 301 -5.71 -9.70 -11.59
N ASP A 302 -6.06 -10.69 -10.78
CA ASP A 302 -6.00 -10.61 -9.31
C ASP A 302 -4.58 -10.74 -8.76
N ILE A 303 -3.70 -11.42 -9.51
CA ILE A 303 -2.29 -11.63 -9.15
C ILE A 303 -1.41 -11.48 -10.38
N LEU A 304 -0.17 -11.07 -10.17
CA LEU A 304 0.81 -10.82 -11.21
C LEU A 304 1.09 -12.05 -12.08
N GLU A 305 1.01 -13.22 -11.48
CA GLU A 305 1.11 -14.51 -12.15
C GLU A 305 0.08 -14.62 -13.30
N ASN A 306 -1.17 -14.18 -13.10
CA ASN A 306 -2.18 -14.19 -14.15
C ASN A 306 -1.84 -13.20 -15.27
N GLN A 307 -1.32 -12.02 -14.90
CA GLN A 307 -0.88 -11.01 -15.87
C GLN A 307 0.21 -11.55 -16.81
N LEU A 308 1.20 -12.25 -16.25
CA LEU A 308 2.26 -12.87 -17.02
C LEU A 308 1.72 -13.87 -18.04
N SER A 309 0.83 -14.77 -17.59
CA SER A 309 0.27 -15.80 -18.45
C SER A 309 -0.46 -15.18 -19.62
N GLU A 310 -1.22 -14.10 -19.41
CA GLU A 310 -1.91 -13.40 -20.50
C GLU A 310 -0.93 -12.78 -21.51
N VAL A 311 0.15 -12.12 -21.07
CA VAL A 311 1.14 -11.51 -21.96
C VAL A 311 1.87 -12.56 -22.80
N VAL A 312 2.25 -13.69 -22.19
CA VAL A 312 2.92 -14.79 -22.93
C VAL A 312 2.03 -15.33 -24.03
N HIS A 313 0.73 -15.54 -23.77
CA HIS A 313 -0.18 -16.09 -24.78
C HIS A 313 -0.72 -15.03 -25.76
N ASN A 314 -0.51 -13.74 -25.51
CA ASN A 314 -0.99 -12.69 -26.41
C ASN A 314 -0.20 -12.73 -27.73
N ILE A 315 -0.95 -12.95 -28.82
CA ILE A 315 -0.44 -13.03 -30.20
C ILE A 315 0.24 -11.74 -30.68
N GLU A 316 -0.13 -10.58 -30.12
CA GLU A 316 0.46 -9.31 -30.49
C GLU A 316 1.74 -9.01 -29.69
N GLU A 317 1.92 -9.66 -28.53
CA GLU A 317 3.02 -9.39 -27.60
C GLU A 317 4.12 -10.43 -27.69
N MET A 318 3.86 -11.68 -27.29
CA MET A 318 4.87 -12.75 -27.20
C MET A 318 4.57 -13.98 -28.06
N GLU A 319 3.32 -14.18 -28.46
CA GLU A 319 2.83 -15.31 -29.27
C GLU A 319 3.28 -16.68 -28.73
N GLY A 320 3.51 -16.74 -27.41
CA GLY A 320 4.08 -17.87 -26.72
C GLY A 320 3.04 -18.84 -26.17
N SER A 321 3.56 -19.94 -25.63
CA SER A 321 2.78 -20.93 -24.90
C SER A 321 3.51 -21.33 -23.65
N MET A 322 2.84 -21.25 -22.50
CA MET A 322 3.44 -21.65 -21.23
C MET A 322 3.82 -23.14 -21.26
N LYS A 323 2.99 -23.98 -21.87
CA LYS A 323 3.26 -25.43 -22.04
C LYS A 323 4.54 -25.67 -22.83
N GLU A 324 4.66 -25.04 -24.00
CA GLU A 324 5.83 -25.20 -24.87
C GLU A 324 7.11 -24.67 -24.21
N SER A 325 6.99 -23.54 -23.50
CA SER A 325 8.09 -22.95 -22.74
C SER A 325 8.61 -23.92 -21.67
N VAL A 326 7.72 -24.65 -20.99
CA VAL A 326 8.12 -25.72 -20.04
C VAL A 326 8.92 -26.79 -20.74
N ASP A 327 8.44 -27.24 -21.89
CA ASP A 327 9.06 -28.34 -22.62
C ASP A 327 10.44 -27.93 -23.15
N LYS A 328 10.60 -26.68 -23.60
CA LYS A 328 11.90 -26.08 -23.94
C LYS A 328 12.83 -26.04 -22.72
N LEU A 329 12.37 -25.52 -21.58
CA LEU A 329 13.16 -25.44 -20.35
C LEU A 329 13.59 -26.81 -19.83
N LYS A 330 12.71 -27.82 -19.84
CA LYS A 330 13.03 -29.19 -19.45
C LYS A 330 14.14 -29.81 -20.30
N LYS A 331 14.23 -29.46 -21.58
CA LYS A 331 15.31 -29.91 -22.48
C LYS A 331 16.64 -29.22 -22.19
N MET A 332 16.62 -27.99 -21.68
CA MET A 332 17.83 -27.22 -21.33
C MET A 332 18.35 -27.50 -19.90
N LEU A 333 17.45 -27.93 -19.00
CA LEU A 333 17.75 -28.24 -17.60
C LEU A 333 18.86 -29.28 -17.34
N PRO A 334 19.17 -30.27 -18.21
CA PRO A 334 20.33 -31.13 -18.04
C PRO A 334 21.68 -30.40 -18.20
N MET A 335 21.70 -29.23 -18.86
CA MET A 335 22.92 -28.46 -19.14
C MET A 335 23.21 -27.36 -18.12
N ILE A 336 22.21 -26.96 -17.34
CA ILE A 336 22.33 -25.95 -16.29
C ILE A 336 22.25 -26.70 -14.96
N HIS A 337 23.17 -26.47 -14.02
CA HIS A 337 23.23 -27.13 -12.70
C HIS A 337 22.06 -26.72 -11.77
N PHE A 338 20.82 -26.85 -12.23
CA PHE A 338 19.61 -26.60 -11.44
C PHE A 338 19.43 -27.73 -10.44
N SER A 339 19.25 -27.37 -9.17
CA SER A 339 19.05 -28.36 -8.11
C SER A 339 17.86 -29.28 -8.45
N LYS A 340 18.03 -30.59 -8.26
CA LYS A 340 16.97 -31.61 -8.41
C LYS A 340 15.68 -31.29 -7.61
N LYS A 341 15.80 -30.38 -6.61
CA LYS A 341 14.71 -29.90 -5.75
C LYS A 341 13.78 -28.92 -6.49
N LEU A 342 14.31 -28.09 -7.38
CA LEU A 342 13.51 -27.16 -8.19
C LEU A 342 12.76 -27.93 -9.29
N THR A 343 13.43 -28.82 -10.01
CA THR A 343 12.85 -29.64 -11.10
C THR A 343 11.67 -30.53 -10.67
N ARG A 344 11.66 -31.04 -9.43
CA ARG A 344 10.50 -31.80 -8.90
C ARG A 344 9.27 -30.93 -8.62
N ARG A 345 9.44 -29.62 -8.38
CA ARG A 345 8.36 -28.64 -8.19
C ARG A 345 7.90 -27.99 -9.51
N ILE A 346 8.66 -28.14 -10.60
CA ILE A 346 8.28 -27.76 -11.98
C ILE A 346 7.34 -28.82 -12.58
N LYS A 347 6.22 -29.14 -11.91
CA LYS A 347 5.17 -30.01 -12.47
C LYS A 347 4.06 -29.22 -13.16
N SER A 348 3.85 -27.97 -12.74
CA SER A 348 3.18 -26.95 -13.53
C SER A 348 4.10 -25.73 -13.60
N ILE A 349 4.47 -25.28 -14.80
CA ILE A 349 4.80 -23.86 -14.98
C ILE A 349 3.47 -23.20 -15.30
N SER A 350 2.58 -23.15 -14.31
CA SER A 350 1.44 -22.24 -14.35
C SER A 350 1.93 -20.97 -13.69
N ALA A 351 2.26 -19.94 -14.47
CA ALA A 351 2.47 -18.56 -14.00
C ALA A 351 3.54 -18.32 -12.88
N LEU A 352 4.21 -19.37 -12.42
CA LEU A 352 4.89 -19.51 -11.13
C LEU A 352 6.30 -18.91 -11.06
N LEU A 353 6.76 -18.21 -12.11
CA LEU A 353 8.20 -18.02 -12.34
C LEU A 353 8.67 -16.59 -12.64
N LEU A 354 7.79 -15.60 -12.74
CA LEU A 354 8.20 -14.23 -13.08
C LEU A 354 7.76 -13.13 -12.09
N SER A 355 7.04 -13.47 -11.02
CA SER A 355 6.74 -12.49 -9.96
C SER A 355 7.97 -11.93 -9.24
N GLN A 356 9.14 -12.51 -9.50
CA GLN A 356 10.36 -12.28 -8.73
C GLN A 356 11.40 -11.41 -9.43
N ILE A 357 11.16 -11.00 -10.67
CA ILE A 357 11.89 -9.89 -11.28
C ILE A 357 11.61 -8.59 -10.51
N LEU A 358 10.42 -8.46 -9.94
CA LEU A 358 10.01 -7.26 -9.21
C LEU A 358 10.71 -7.06 -7.88
N TYR A 359 11.09 -8.13 -7.18
CA TYR A 359 11.78 -7.99 -5.90
C TYR A 359 13.24 -7.54 -6.07
N LEU A 360 13.91 -8.01 -7.12
CA LEU A 360 15.32 -7.72 -7.36
C LEU A 360 15.61 -6.37 -8.00
N VAL A 361 14.63 -5.81 -8.71
CA VAL A 361 14.70 -4.43 -9.17
C VAL A 361 14.57 -3.45 -7.99
N MET A 362 13.99 -3.91 -6.87
CA MET A 362 13.60 -3.06 -5.75
C MET A 362 14.50 -3.14 -4.52
N SER A 363 15.28 -4.20 -4.32
CA SER A 363 16.39 -4.14 -3.36
C SER A 363 17.56 -3.42 -4.05
N GLY A 364 17.60 -2.09 -3.94
CA GLY A 364 18.79 -1.29 -4.24
C GLY A 364 19.97 -1.60 -3.30
N LEU A 365 20.30 -2.88 -3.12
CA LEU A 365 21.37 -3.40 -2.30
C LEU A 365 22.09 -4.50 -3.10
N SER A 366 23.38 -4.25 -3.31
CA SER A 366 24.40 -5.06 -4.02
C SER A 366 24.27 -5.20 -5.54
N CYS A 367 24.48 -4.08 -6.25
CA CYS A 367 25.42 -4.08 -7.38
C CYS A 367 26.71 -3.42 -6.90
N HIS A 368 27.67 -4.25 -6.47
CA HIS A 368 29.09 -3.95 -6.53
C HIS A 368 29.71 -4.92 -7.53
#